data_AF-A0AAV9GBQ7-F1
#
_entry.id   AF-A0AAV9GBQ7-F1
#
_cell.length_a   1.000
_cell.length_b   1.000
_cell.length_c   1.000
_cell.angle_alpha   90.00
_cell.angle_beta   90.00
_cell.angle_gamma   90.00
#
_symmetry.space_group_name_H-M   'P 1'
#
loop_
_entity.id
_entity.type
_entity.pdbx_description
1 polymer ?
#
loop_
_entity_poly.entity_id
_entity_poly.type
_entity_poly.pdbx_seq_one_letter_code
_entity_poly.pdbx_strand_id
1 'polypeptide(L)'
;MTKEQKEEEHRARGMLINAFSEDQFDRFENWRAANFSKAGVRRLVNATISQSVTENVVIGMRAVAKVYIGDIIELARRVQNEWVENTGEKQTDLPTPPASAAPSPNVNGEAATGEDAHGEGAEGPAPEPPKDDRRGPLRPDHLREAVRRYRRAFEGGGVGMQRVWHQQQQNGSERFPPRTGGRRIFR
;
A
#
# COMPACT_ATOMS: atom_id res chain seq x y z
N MET A 1 5.40 10.00 -26.96
CA MET A 1 6.04 10.92 -26.00
C MET A 1 7.20 11.59 -26.70
N THR A 2 7.11 12.90 -26.91
CA THR A 2 8.17 13.70 -27.54
C THR A 2 9.39 13.78 -26.59
N LYS A 3 10.58 14.09 -27.12
CA LYS A 3 11.80 14.22 -26.30
C LYS A 3 11.63 15.30 -25.22
N GLU A 4 11.00 16.41 -25.60
CA GLU A 4 10.68 17.54 -24.72
C GLU A 4 9.80 17.14 -23.53
N GLN A 5 8.75 16.34 -23.76
CA GLN A 5 7.88 15.85 -22.68
C GLN A 5 8.63 14.98 -21.66
N LYS A 6 9.63 14.20 -22.10
CA LYS A 6 10.45 13.37 -21.19
C LYS A 6 11.35 14.21 -20.30
N GLU A 7 11.91 15.27 -20.86
CA GLU A 7 12.76 16.21 -20.14
C GLU A 7 11.94 17.01 -19.13
N GLU A 8 10.72 17.41 -19.49
CA GLU A 8 9.80 18.09 -18.58
C GLU A 8 9.37 17.17 -17.42
N GLU A 9 9.00 15.91 -17.69
CA GLU A 9 8.67 14.94 -16.63
C GLU A 9 9.87 14.69 -15.71
N HIS A 10 11.07 14.58 -16.28
CA HIS A 10 12.30 14.40 -15.50
C HIS A 10 12.59 15.63 -14.63
N ARG A 11 12.42 16.84 -15.17
CA ARG A 11 12.59 18.10 -14.43
C ARG A 11 11.56 18.22 -13.30
N ALA A 12 10.30 17.94 -13.59
CA ALA A 12 9.22 17.98 -12.62
C ALA A 12 9.44 16.96 -11.48
N ARG A 13 9.84 15.72 -11.83
CA ARG A 13 10.20 14.70 -10.84
C ARG A 13 11.40 15.13 -9.99
N GLY A 14 12.44 15.71 -10.60
CA GLY A 14 13.61 16.20 -9.88
C GLY A 14 13.27 17.33 -8.91
N MET A 15 12.45 18.29 -9.33
CA MET A 15 11.97 19.38 -8.48
C MET A 15 11.18 18.86 -7.28
N LEU A 16 10.32 17.86 -7.48
CA LEU A 16 9.54 17.23 -6.41
C LEU A 16 10.45 16.52 -5.40
N ILE A 17 11.40 15.72 -5.90
CA ILE A 17 12.34 14.97 -5.04
C ILE A 17 13.21 15.93 -4.22
N ASN A 18 13.67 17.04 -4.81
CA ASN A 18 14.47 18.05 -4.11
C ASN A 18 13.67 18.81 -3.05
N ALA A 19 12.34 18.82 -3.15
CA ALA A 19 11.45 19.44 -2.17
C ALA A 19 11.06 18.49 -1.03
N PHE A 20 11.47 17.22 -1.06
CA PHE A 20 11.19 16.28 0.02
C PHE A 20 11.99 16.60 1.28
N SER A 21 11.37 16.38 2.44
CA SER A 21 12.13 16.25 3.68
C SER A 21 12.97 14.96 3.67
N GLU A 22 13.96 14.87 4.54
CA GLU A 22 14.85 13.70 4.66
C GLU A 22 14.07 12.38 4.86
N ASP A 23 13.11 12.35 5.79
CA ASP A 23 12.26 11.17 6.02
C ASP A 23 11.33 10.85 4.83
N GLN A 24 10.82 11.87 4.12
CA GLN A 24 10.03 11.64 2.90
C GLN A 24 10.88 11.02 1.80
N PHE A 25 12.11 11.50 1.65
CA PHE A 25 13.08 10.97 0.71
C PHE A 25 13.42 9.51 1.02
N ASP A 26 13.72 9.19 2.27
CA ASP A 26 14.02 7.81 2.71
C ASP A 26 12.87 6.84 2.41
N ARG A 27 11.63 7.24 2.69
CA ARG A 27 10.44 6.43 2.38
C ARG A 27 10.29 6.23 0.88
N PHE A 28 10.48 7.29 0.10
CA PHE A 28 10.40 7.23 -1.35
C PHE A 28 11.49 6.32 -1.94
N GLU A 29 12.74 6.44 -1.47
CA GLU A 29 13.87 5.60 -1.87
C GLU A 29 13.59 4.13 -1.59
N ASN A 30 13.12 3.81 -0.37
CA ASN A 30 12.75 2.45 0.02
C ASN A 30 11.65 1.88 -0.88
N TRP A 31 10.58 2.64 -1.13
CA TRP A 31 9.52 2.22 -2.05
C TRP A 31 10.03 2.05 -3.48
N ARG A 32 10.89 2.96 -3.96
CA ARG A 32 11.46 2.92 -5.31
C ARG A 32 12.36 1.69 -5.50
N ALA A 33 13.20 1.39 -4.52
CA ALA A 33 14.12 0.26 -4.53
C ALA A 33 13.41 -1.10 -4.36
N ALA A 34 12.29 -1.14 -3.63
CA ALA A 34 11.53 -2.37 -3.37
C ALA A 34 11.03 -3.02 -4.68
N ASN A 35 11.45 -4.26 -4.93
CA ASN A 35 11.08 -5.02 -6.12
C ASN A 35 11.08 -6.53 -5.84
N PHE A 36 10.20 -7.29 -6.49
CA PHE A 36 10.24 -8.76 -6.43
C PHE A 36 11.47 -9.33 -7.13
N SER A 37 11.95 -10.51 -6.74
CA SER A 37 13.08 -11.13 -7.44
C SER A 37 12.69 -11.57 -8.86
N LYS A 38 13.50 -11.21 -9.87
CA LYS A 38 13.25 -11.58 -11.27
C LYS A 38 13.21 -13.11 -11.45
N ALA A 39 14.11 -13.82 -10.78
CA ALA A 39 14.15 -15.28 -10.82
C ALA A 39 12.94 -15.93 -10.14
N GLY A 40 12.50 -15.41 -8.99
CA GLY A 40 11.34 -15.92 -8.27
C GLY A 40 10.05 -15.72 -9.07
N VAL A 41 9.83 -14.52 -9.61
CA VAL A 41 8.67 -14.23 -10.46
C VAL A 41 8.69 -15.10 -11.72
N ARG A 42 9.84 -15.26 -12.40
CA ARG A 42 9.94 -16.15 -13.55
C ARG A 42 9.56 -17.59 -13.22
N ARG A 43 10.06 -18.13 -12.10
CA ARG A 43 9.74 -19.49 -11.66
C ARG A 43 8.24 -19.66 -11.43
N LEU A 44 7.61 -18.70 -10.75
CA LEU A 44 6.17 -18.73 -10.46
C LEU A 44 5.33 -18.65 -11.74
N VAL A 45 5.66 -17.72 -12.64
CA VAL A 45 4.92 -17.58 -13.90
C VAL A 45 5.07 -18.86 -14.74
N ASN A 46 6.29 -19.36 -14.92
CA ASN A 46 6.54 -20.63 -15.63
C ASN A 46 5.74 -21.80 -15.04
N ALA A 47 5.71 -21.93 -13.70
CA ALA A 47 4.97 -22.98 -13.03
C ALA A 47 3.44 -22.85 -13.21
N THR A 48 2.93 -21.62 -13.34
CA THR A 48 1.48 -21.37 -13.50
C THR A 48 1.00 -21.66 -14.93
N ILE A 49 1.77 -21.21 -15.93
CA ILE A 49 1.40 -21.37 -17.35
C ILE A 49 1.96 -22.67 -17.95
N SER A 50 2.80 -23.40 -17.22
CA SER A 50 3.52 -24.60 -17.69
C SER A 50 4.34 -24.38 -18.97
N GLN A 51 4.82 -23.15 -19.20
CA GLN A 51 5.57 -22.73 -20.38
C GLN A 51 6.68 -21.75 -19.98
N SER A 52 7.73 -21.65 -20.78
CA SER A 52 8.80 -20.68 -20.58
C SER A 52 8.35 -19.27 -20.98
N VAL A 53 8.48 -18.29 -20.09
CA VAL A 53 8.21 -16.87 -20.38
C VAL A 53 9.47 -16.06 -20.71
N THR A 54 9.29 -15.08 -21.60
CA THR A 54 10.32 -14.09 -21.96
C THR A 54 10.55 -13.07 -20.85
N GLU A 55 11.68 -12.36 -20.92
CA GLU A 55 12.08 -11.39 -19.90
C GLU A 55 11.10 -10.22 -19.74
N ASN A 56 10.59 -9.67 -20.84
CA ASN A 56 9.66 -8.54 -20.80
C ASN A 56 8.37 -8.88 -20.05
N VAL A 57 7.89 -10.13 -20.17
CA VAL A 57 6.72 -10.61 -19.42
C VAL A 57 7.02 -10.68 -17.92
N VAL A 58 8.22 -11.12 -17.54
CA VAL A 58 8.65 -11.15 -16.14
C VAL A 58 8.74 -9.73 -15.57
N ILE A 59 9.26 -8.76 -16.33
CA ILE A 59 9.30 -7.34 -15.91
C ILE A 59 7.89 -6.78 -15.73
N GLY A 60 7.00 -7.02 -16.69
CA GLY A 60 5.60 -6.62 -16.60
C GLY A 60 4.90 -7.20 -15.38
N MET A 61 5.09 -8.50 -15.12
CA MET A 61 4.50 -9.17 -13.96
C MET A 61 5.03 -8.60 -12.63
N ARG A 62 6.32 -8.26 -12.54
CA ARG A 62 6.88 -7.60 -11.35
C ARG A 62 6.22 -6.24 -11.09
N ALA A 63 5.98 -5.45 -12.14
CA ALA A 63 5.32 -4.15 -12.02
C ALA A 63 3.86 -4.30 -11.57
N VAL A 64 3.10 -5.19 -12.20
CA VAL A 64 1.70 -5.47 -11.84
C VAL A 64 1.59 -5.97 -10.40
N ALA A 65 2.44 -6.91 -9.98
CA ALA A 65 2.45 -7.40 -8.62
C ALA A 65 2.76 -6.31 -7.58
N LYS A 66 3.64 -5.35 -7.93
CA LYS A 66 4.02 -4.25 -7.03
C LYS A 66 2.85 -3.30 -6.81
N VAL A 67 2.17 -2.92 -7.89
CA VAL A 67 0.97 -2.08 -7.82
C VAL A 67 -0.14 -2.80 -7.05
N TYR A 68 -0.39 -4.07 -7.37
CA TYR A 68 -1.42 -4.87 -6.69
C TYR A 68 -1.23 -4.92 -5.16
N ILE A 69 -0.01 -5.19 -4.70
CA ILE A 69 0.25 -5.22 -3.24
C ILE A 69 0.12 -3.81 -2.64
N GLY A 70 0.54 -2.77 -3.38
CA GLY A 70 0.31 -1.38 -2.99
C GLY A 70 -1.17 -1.08 -2.74
N ASP A 71 -2.04 -1.41 -3.71
CA ASP A 71 -3.48 -1.20 -3.60
C ASP A 71 -4.08 -1.90 -2.38
N ILE A 72 -3.68 -3.16 -2.13
CA ILE A 72 -4.17 -3.93 -0.97
C ILE A 72 -3.69 -3.30 0.34
N ILE A 73 -2.44 -2.85 0.42
CA ILE A 73 -1.89 -2.20 1.61
C ILE A 73 -2.61 -0.87 1.86
N GLU A 74 -2.82 -0.05 0.83
CA GLU A 74 -3.54 1.22 0.95
C GLU A 74 -5.00 1.01 1.38
N LEU A 75 -5.68 0.01 0.82
CA LEU A 75 -7.04 -0.36 1.25
C LEU A 75 -7.04 -0.81 2.70
N ALA A 76 -6.06 -1.61 3.13
CA ALA A 76 -5.95 -2.04 4.53
C ALA A 76 -5.69 -0.85 5.46
N ARG A 77 -4.95 0.17 5.01
CA ARG A 77 -4.78 1.42 5.75
C ARG A 77 -6.09 2.19 5.86
N ARG A 78 -6.90 2.28 4.80
CA ARG A 78 -8.23 2.91 4.87
C ARG A 78 -9.15 2.18 5.85
N VAL A 79 -9.19 0.85 5.80
CA VAL A 79 -9.95 0.03 6.75
C VAL A 79 -9.50 0.29 8.19
N GLN A 80 -8.19 0.31 8.44
CA GLN A 80 -7.64 0.62 9.75
C GLN A 80 -8.10 2.00 10.24
N ASN A 81 -8.10 3.01 9.37
CA ASN A 81 -8.55 4.36 9.72
C ASN A 81 -10.03 4.37 10.11
N GLU A 82 -10.87 3.75 9.29
CA GLU A 82 -12.31 3.65 9.56
C GLU A 82 -12.59 2.91 10.88
N TRP A 83 -11.81 1.89 11.24
CA TRP A 83 -12.02 1.14 12.47
C TRP A 83 -11.63 1.95 13.71
N VAL A 84 -10.52 2.68 13.63
CA VAL A 84 -10.09 3.61 14.68
C VAL A 84 -11.13 4.70 14.89
N GLU A 85 -11.63 5.30 13.81
CA GLU A 85 -12.62 6.38 13.85
C GLU A 85 -14.00 5.90 14.35
N ASN A 86 -14.50 4.78 13.84
CA ASN A 86 -15.88 4.33 14.13
C ASN A 86 -16.00 3.51 15.42
N THR A 87 -14.96 2.77 15.79
CA THR A 87 -15.01 1.82 16.93
C THR A 87 -14.26 2.35 18.14
N GLY A 88 -13.47 3.43 17.98
CA GLY A 88 -12.58 3.93 19.03
C GLY A 88 -11.50 2.91 19.41
N GLU A 89 -11.19 1.95 18.53
CA GLU A 89 -10.21 0.91 18.79
C GLU A 89 -8.81 1.52 18.95
N LYS A 90 -8.32 1.56 20.19
CA LYS A 90 -6.94 1.92 20.48
C LYS A 90 -6.01 0.81 20.00
N GLN A 91 -5.31 1.05 18.90
CA GLN A 91 -4.53 0.01 18.22
C GLN A 91 -3.24 -0.37 18.95
N THR A 92 -2.60 0.55 19.68
CA THR A 92 -1.39 0.30 20.48
C THR A 92 -1.36 1.14 21.76
N ASP A 93 -0.93 0.54 22.87
CA ASP A 93 -0.60 1.25 24.11
C ASP A 93 0.88 1.67 24.19
N LEU A 94 1.70 1.22 23.24
CA LEU A 94 3.10 1.58 23.16
C LEU A 94 3.24 3.05 22.75
N PRO A 95 4.10 3.84 23.43
CA PRO A 95 4.45 5.16 22.96
C PRO A 95 5.08 4.99 21.57
N THR A 96 4.60 5.83 20.68
CA THR A 96 4.99 5.75 19.30
C THR A 96 6.50 5.95 19.16
N PRO A 97 7.26 5.04 18.52
CA PRO A 97 8.61 5.39 18.11
C PRO A 97 8.47 6.64 17.22
N PRO A 98 9.17 7.74 17.54
CA PRO A 98 9.00 9.01 16.85
C PRO A 98 9.18 8.78 15.33
N ALA A 99 8.40 9.44 14.46
CA ALA A 99 8.47 9.38 12.98
C ALA A 99 9.68 10.17 12.46
N SER A 100 10.71 10.17 13.29
CA SER A 100 11.91 10.94 13.33
C SER A 100 12.61 10.29 14.52
N ALA A 101 13.72 9.59 14.35
CA ALA A 101 14.63 9.58 15.47
C ALA A 101 14.90 11.06 15.79
N ALA A 102 14.35 11.58 16.88
CA ALA A 102 14.82 12.83 17.43
C ALA A 102 16.12 12.51 18.16
N PRO A 103 17.31 12.92 17.68
CA PRO A 103 18.32 13.34 18.62
C PRO A 103 17.86 14.69 19.17
N SER A 104 17.79 14.78 20.50
CA SER A 104 17.61 16.01 21.24
C SER A 104 18.45 17.16 20.65
N PRO A 105 17.96 18.42 20.65
CA PRO A 105 18.90 19.52 20.63
C PRO A 105 19.75 19.41 21.89
N ASN A 106 21.05 19.30 21.66
CA ASN A 106 22.15 19.29 22.61
C ASN A 106 21.84 20.12 23.87
N VAL A 107 21.52 19.47 25.00
CA VAL A 107 21.53 20.11 26.32
C VAL A 107 22.97 20.10 26.85
N ASN A 108 23.80 20.93 26.24
CA ASN A 108 25.01 21.43 26.89
C ASN A 108 24.74 22.90 27.21
N GLY A 109 24.53 23.16 28.49
CA GLY A 109 24.18 24.47 28.99
C GLY A 109 25.32 25.46 28.83
N GLU A 110 24.95 26.69 28.49
CA GLU A 110 25.64 27.86 28.98
C GLU A 110 24.63 29.00 29.12
N ALA A 111 24.56 29.49 30.35
CA ALA A 111 23.77 30.64 30.74
C ALA A 111 24.40 31.91 30.18
N ALA A 112 23.60 32.79 29.58
CA ALA A 112 23.92 34.21 29.46
C ALA A 112 22.62 35.03 29.43
N THR A 113 22.49 35.84 30.47
CA THR A 113 21.57 36.95 30.71
C THR A 113 21.57 38.02 29.61
N GLY A 114 20.44 38.68 29.37
CA GLY A 114 20.39 39.94 28.59
C GLY A 114 18.95 40.38 28.28
N GLU A 115 18.65 41.63 28.59
CA GLU A 115 17.33 42.28 28.65
C GLU A 115 16.79 42.79 27.28
N ASP A 116 15.51 43.22 27.32
CA ASP A 116 14.88 44.34 26.59
C ASP A 116 14.04 44.13 25.30
N ALA A 117 12.74 44.44 25.49
CA ALA A 117 11.90 45.42 24.77
C ALA A 117 11.19 45.09 23.43
N HIS A 118 9.84 45.11 23.56
CA HIS A 118 8.80 45.64 22.65
C HIS A 118 8.60 45.11 21.22
N GLY A 119 7.39 44.60 20.98
CA GLY A 119 6.79 44.48 19.65
C GLY A 119 5.48 43.69 19.66
N GLU A 120 4.35 44.38 19.81
CA GLU A 120 3.01 43.79 19.63
C GLU A 120 2.80 43.44 18.16
N GLY A 121 2.72 42.15 17.87
CA GLY A 121 2.27 41.60 16.60
C GLY A 121 1.61 40.26 16.90
N ALA A 122 0.29 40.21 16.80
CA ALA A 122 -0.50 39.00 17.00
C ALA A 122 -0.28 38.01 15.84
N GLU A 123 0.88 37.36 15.80
CA GLU A 123 1.05 36.08 15.10
C GLU A 123 0.57 34.99 16.05
N GLY A 124 -0.69 34.60 15.89
CA GLY A 124 -1.17 33.34 16.47
C GLY A 124 -0.26 32.21 16.00
N PRO A 125 0.08 31.24 16.86
CA PRO A 125 0.94 30.13 16.47
C PRO A 125 0.36 29.47 15.22
N ALA A 126 1.18 29.34 14.18
CA ALA A 126 0.84 28.59 12.99
C ALA A 126 0.20 27.25 13.43
N PRO A 127 -0.95 26.84 12.86
CA PRO A 127 -1.60 25.61 13.27
C PRO A 127 -0.58 24.49 13.19
N GLU A 128 -0.30 23.87 14.34
CA GLU A 128 0.62 22.73 14.38
C GLU A 128 0.14 21.73 13.33
N PRO A 129 1.04 21.18 12.49
CA PRO A 129 0.65 20.18 11.51
C PRO A 129 -0.11 19.08 12.26
N PRO A 130 -1.26 18.61 11.73
CA PRO A 130 -2.08 17.64 12.41
C PRO A 130 -1.19 16.48 12.82
N LYS A 131 -1.05 16.27 14.14
CA LYS A 131 -0.35 15.13 14.71
C LYS A 131 -1.16 13.92 14.26
N ASP A 132 -0.75 13.28 13.17
CA ASP A 132 -1.34 12.02 12.74
C ASP A 132 -1.06 11.04 13.87
N ASP A 133 -2.08 10.78 14.69
CA ASP A 133 -2.03 9.83 15.79
C ASP A 133 -1.56 8.51 15.20
N ARG A 134 -0.29 8.18 15.48
CA ARG A 134 0.37 7.13 14.72
C ARG A 134 -0.34 5.82 14.95
N ARG A 135 -0.76 5.27 13.82
CA ARG A 135 -1.58 4.09 13.71
C ARG A 135 -0.71 2.86 13.99
N GLY A 136 -1.27 1.88 14.70
CA GLY A 136 -0.59 0.61 14.95
C GLY A 136 -0.22 -0.15 13.66
N PRO A 137 0.52 -1.27 13.77
CA PRO A 137 0.79 -2.14 12.63
C PRO A 137 -0.51 -2.63 11.96
N LEU A 138 -0.46 -2.94 10.66
CA LEU A 138 -1.60 -3.56 9.99
C LEU A 138 -1.85 -4.95 10.61
N ARG A 139 -3.04 -5.12 11.18
CA ARG A 139 -3.51 -6.42 11.66
C ARG A 139 -3.95 -7.30 10.47
N PRO A 140 -3.90 -8.63 10.61
CA PRO A 140 -4.42 -9.55 9.60
C PRO A 140 -5.88 -9.25 9.19
N ASP A 141 -6.70 -8.77 10.12
CA ASP A 141 -8.11 -8.46 9.84
C ASP A 141 -8.28 -7.26 8.90
N HIS A 142 -7.44 -6.23 9.02
CA HIS A 142 -7.43 -5.10 8.08
C HIS A 142 -7.12 -5.58 6.65
N LEU A 143 -6.17 -6.52 6.51
CA LEU A 143 -5.82 -7.10 5.21
C LEU A 143 -6.92 -8.00 4.65
N ARG A 144 -7.59 -8.81 5.49
CA ARG A 144 -8.72 -9.64 5.06
C ARG A 144 -9.88 -8.77 4.55
N GLU A 145 -10.21 -7.72 5.31
CA GLU A 145 -11.27 -6.80 4.93
C GLU A 145 -10.88 -5.98 3.68
N ALA A 146 -9.62 -5.55 3.56
CA ALA A 146 -9.11 -4.91 2.36
C ALA A 146 -9.23 -5.81 1.12
N VAL A 147 -8.86 -7.10 1.22
CA VAL A 147 -9.01 -8.07 0.13
C VAL A 147 -10.48 -8.30 -0.20
N ARG A 148 -11.36 -8.37 0.81
CA ARG A 148 -12.81 -8.48 0.60
C ARG A 148 -13.35 -7.26 -0.15
N ARG A 149 -12.93 -6.05 0.24
CA ARG A 149 -13.30 -4.79 -0.43
C ARG A 149 -12.73 -4.72 -1.83
N TYR A 150 -11.45 -5.05 -2.03
CA TYR A 150 -10.82 -5.10 -3.35
C TYR A 150 -11.58 -6.03 -4.30
N ARG A 151 -11.93 -7.24 -3.85
CA ARG A 151 -12.71 -8.21 -4.64
C ARG A 151 -14.14 -7.73 -4.93
N ARG A 152 -14.76 -7.01 -3.99
CA ARG A 152 -16.13 -6.50 -4.15
C ARG A 152 -16.18 -5.23 -5.02
N ALA A 153 -15.19 -4.35 -4.89
CA ALA A 153 -15.02 -3.11 -5.63
C ALA A 153 -14.56 -3.32 -7.08
N PHE A 154 -14.59 -4.56 -7.59
CA PHE A 154 -14.52 -4.90 -9.02
C PHE A 154 -15.75 -4.37 -9.82
N GLU A 155 -16.09 -3.08 -9.62
CA GLU A 155 -16.97 -2.23 -10.44
C GLU A 155 -16.20 -1.57 -11.59
N GLY A 156 -14.99 -2.06 -11.91
CA GLY A 156 -14.21 -1.70 -13.10
C GLY A 156 -14.34 -2.68 -14.28
N GLY A 157 -15.41 -3.48 -14.35
CA GLY A 157 -15.65 -4.39 -15.48
C GLY A 157 -14.75 -5.63 -15.49
N GLY A 158 -15.29 -6.77 -15.06
CA GLY A 158 -14.66 -8.05 -15.36
C GLY A 158 -14.62 -8.25 -16.88
N VAL A 159 -13.42 -8.38 -17.44
CA VAL A 159 -13.26 -8.91 -18.81
C VAL A 159 -13.34 -10.43 -18.73
N GLY A 160 -14.48 -11.00 -19.13
CA GLY A 160 -14.62 -12.42 -19.46
C GLY A 160 -15.14 -13.38 -18.38
N MET A 161 -15.36 -14.62 -18.83
CA MET A 161 -15.98 -15.79 -18.20
C MET A 161 -15.46 -16.18 -16.78
N GLN A 162 -14.40 -15.55 -16.27
CA GLN A 162 -13.77 -15.92 -15.00
C GLN A 162 -14.53 -15.49 -13.74
N ARG A 163 -15.52 -14.58 -13.86
CA ARG A 163 -16.36 -14.17 -12.72
C ARG A 163 -17.27 -15.33 -12.26
N VAL A 164 -17.83 -16.07 -13.21
CA VAL A 164 -18.69 -17.25 -12.94
C VAL A 164 -17.87 -18.36 -12.28
N TRP A 165 -16.63 -18.57 -12.73
CA TRP A 165 -15.76 -19.61 -12.16
C TRP A 165 -15.34 -19.32 -10.72
N HIS A 166 -14.94 -18.08 -10.40
CA HIS A 166 -14.61 -17.70 -9.02
C HIS A 166 -15.82 -17.72 -8.08
N GLN A 167 -17.02 -17.40 -8.57
CA GLN A 167 -18.26 -17.49 -7.80
C GLN A 167 -18.67 -18.96 -7.56
N GLN A 168 -18.42 -19.83 -8.53
CA GLN A 168 -18.70 -21.26 -8.44
C GLN A 168 -17.75 -22.02 -7.49
N GLN A 169 -16.53 -21.51 -7.25
CA GLN A 169 -15.60 -22.16 -6.31
C GLN A 169 -15.88 -21.89 -4.83
N GLN A 170 -16.65 -20.85 -4.49
CA GLN A 170 -16.91 -20.48 -3.10
C GLN A 170 -18.08 -21.26 -2.47
N ASN A 171 -18.98 -21.81 -3.29
CA ASN A 171 -20.12 -22.61 -2.81
C ASN A 171 -19.88 -24.09 -3.16
N GLY A 172 -19.34 -24.85 -2.20
CA GLY A 172 -19.03 -26.28 -2.38
C GLY A 172 -20.23 -27.21 -2.56
N SER A 173 -21.47 -26.70 -2.55
CA SER A 173 -22.71 -27.49 -2.56
C SER A 173 -23.22 -27.88 -3.95
N GLU A 174 -22.67 -27.32 -5.04
CA GLU A 174 -23.14 -27.61 -6.41
C GLU A 174 -22.20 -28.54 -7.20
N ARG A 175 -21.22 -29.16 -6.53
CA ARG A 175 -20.24 -30.06 -7.18
C ARG A 175 -20.81 -31.37 -7.69
N PHE A 176 -22.08 -31.65 -7.44
CA PHE A 176 -22.74 -32.86 -7.93
C PHE A 176 -24.10 -32.47 -8.53
N PRO A 177 -24.35 -32.75 -9.83
CA PRO A 177 -25.73 -32.77 -10.28
C PRO A 177 -26.48 -33.80 -9.42
N PRO A 178 -27.67 -33.50 -8.88
CA PRO A 178 -28.49 -34.52 -8.26
C PRO A 178 -28.90 -35.49 -9.37
N ARG A 179 -28.14 -36.59 -9.47
CA ARG A 179 -28.40 -37.76 -10.32
C ARG A 179 -28.24 -37.50 -11.81
N THR A 180 -27.01 -37.60 -12.32
CA THR A 180 -26.79 -38.01 -13.71
C THR A 180 -27.35 -39.43 -13.85
N GLY A 181 -28.50 -39.58 -14.50
CA GLY A 181 -29.12 -40.86 -14.81
C GLY A 181 -28.18 -41.72 -15.66
N GLY A 182 -27.38 -42.55 -15.02
CA GLY A 182 -26.50 -43.51 -15.67
C GLY A 182 -27.31 -44.58 -16.40
N ARG A 183 -26.97 -44.77 -17.67
CA ARG A 183 -27.53 -45.84 -18.53
C ARG A 183 -27.16 -47.20 -17.90
N ARG A 184 -28.16 -48.02 -17.57
CA ARG A 184 -27.96 -49.36 -16.98
C ARG A 184 -27.17 -50.22 -17.97
N ILE A 185 -25.98 -50.66 -17.55
CA ILE A 185 -25.04 -51.42 -18.39
C ILE A 185 -25.26 -52.94 -18.31
N PHE A 186 -26.30 -53.40 -17.60
CA PHE A 186 -26.65 -54.82 -17.52
C PHE A 186 -28.17 -55.00 -17.51
N ARG A 187 -28.61 -56.02 -18.25
CA ARG A 187 -30.02 -56.43 -18.41
C ARG A 187 -30.36 -57.50 -17.39
#